data_AF-R4YRU0-F1
#
_entry.id   AF-R4YRU0-F1
#
_cell.length_a   1.000
_cell.length_b   1.000
_cell.length_c   1.000
_cell.angle_alpha   90.00
_cell.angle_beta   90.00
_cell.angle_gamma   90.00
#
_symmetry.space_group_name_H-M   'P 1'
#
loop_
_entity.id
_entity.type
_entity.pdbx_description
1 polymer ?
#
loop_
_entity_poly.entity_id
_entity_poly.type
_entity_poly.pdbx_seq_one_letter_code
_entity_poly.pdbx_strand_id
1 'polypeptide(L)'
;MIGIMRNYTQLTEEERYQIYEGITLGLTQTEIADDLDVNKSTISRELKRNTGLRGYRPRQAQILSDSRKLNHSSQRINKQQWDRVEDLIGKDWSPEQTSSWLALNEDIKISHEWIYLHIYQDKKIGGDLHEHLRCQKKRRKR
;
A
#
# COMPACT_ATOMS: atom_id res chain seq x y z
N MET A 1 3.15 -2.38 -35.10
CA MET A 1 3.12 -1.42 -33.98
C MET A 1 3.93 -1.99 -32.84
N ILE A 2 5.01 -1.32 -32.45
CA ILE A 2 5.87 -1.73 -31.35
C ILE A 2 5.11 -1.41 -30.05
N GLY A 3 4.62 -2.45 -29.37
CA GLY A 3 3.98 -2.29 -28.06
C GLY A 3 5.03 -1.90 -27.04
N ILE A 4 5.15 -0.59 -26.76
CA ILE A 4 5.95 -0.09 -25.65
C ILE A 4 5.33 -0.66 -24.37
N MET A 5 6.10 -1.45 -23.64
CA MET A 5 5.73 -1.96 -22.33
C MET A 5 5.64 -0.77 -21.37
N ARG A 6 4.45 -0.14 -21.28
CA ARG A 6 4.19 0.99 -20.38
C ARG A 6 4.24 0.47 -18.94
N ASN A 7 5.16 1.00 -18.16
CA ASN A 7 5.12 0.84 -16.71
C ASN A 7 3.76 1.34 -16.20
N TYR A 8 3.19 0.62 -15.23
CA TYR A 8 1.90 0.98 -14.66
C TYR A 8 2.00 2.36 -13.97
N THR A 9 1.41 3.37 -14.61
CA THR A 9 1.24 4.71 -14.05
C THR A 9 -0.24 4.93 -13.73
N GLN A 10 -0.50 5.56 -12.58
CA GLN A 10 -1.86 5.99 -12.25
C GLN A 10 -2.12 7.36 -12.90
N LEU A 11 -3.37 7.59 -13.32
CA LEU A 11 -3.79 8.90 -13.79
C LEU A 11 -3.54 9.96 -12.71
N THR A 12 -2.88 11.02 -13.10
CA THR A 12 -2.65 12.28 -12.37
C THR A 12 -3.95 13.06 -12.21
N GLU A 13 -3.95 14.13 -11.41
CA GLU A 13 -5.13 14.97 -11.27
C GLU A 13 -5.39 15.74 -12.58
N GLU A 14 -4.32 16.18 -13.24
CA GLU A 14 -4.32 16.89 -14.52
C GLU A 14 -4.93 16.04 -15.64
N GLU A 15 -4.52 14.78 -15.77
CA GLU A 15 -5.11 13.86 -16.76
C GLU A 15 -6.62 13.65 -16.50
N ARG A 16 -7.07 13.68 -15.24
CA ARG A 16 -8.51 13.61 -14.93
C ARG A 16 -9.27 14.86 -15.37
N TYR A 17 -8.65 16.05 -15.33
CA TYR A 17 -9.25 17.25 -15.91
C TYR A 17 -9.39 17.13 -17.43
N GLN A 18 -8.37 16.63 -18.11
CA GLN A 18 -8.41 16.38 -19.55
C GLN A 18 -9.51 15.37 -19.93
N ILE A 19 -9.68 14.29 -19.14
CA ILE A 19 -10.81 13.36 -19.33
C ILE A 19 -12.16 14.09 -19.22
N TYR A 20 -12.31 14.98 -18.24
CA TYR A 20 -13.55 15.74 -18.04
C TYR A 20 -13.84 16.72 -19.18
N GLU A 21 -12.81 17.40 -19.68
CA GLU A 21 -12.92 18.26 -20.87
C GLU A 21 -13.34 17.44 -22.09
N GLY A 22 -12.70 16.30 -22.35
CA GLY A 22 -13.06 15.41 -23.45
C GLY A 22 -14.51 14.91 -23.38
N ILE A 23 -14.99 14.53 -22.20
CA ILE A 23 -16.41 14.17 -21.98
C ILE A 23 -17.34 15.36 -22.28
N THR A 24 -16.97 16.55 -21.84
CA THR A 24 -17.76 17.77 -22.07
C THR A 24 -17.85 18.14 -23.55
N LEU A 25 -16.77 17.84 -24.30
CA LEU A 25 -16.71 17.98 -25.76
C LEU A 25 -17.41 16.85 -26.52
N GLY A 26 -17.92 15.82 -25.83
CA GLY A 26 -18.61 14.69 -26.45
C GLY A 26 -17.68 13.65 -27.08
N LEU A 27 -16.38 13.66 -26.74
CA LEU A 27 -15.42 12.68 -27.22
C LEU A 27 -15.71 11.29 -26.68
N THR A 28 -15.41 10.28 -27.49
CA THR A 28 -15.46 8.88 -27.10
C THR A 28 -14.30 8.52 -26.17
N GLN A 29 -14.44 7.43 -25.40
CA GLN A 29 -13.35 6.93 -24.55
C GLN A 29 -12.09 6.56 -25.33
N THR A 30 -12.21 6.25 -26.62
CA THR A 30 -11.06 5.94 -27.48
C THR A 30 -10.30 7.22 -27.81
N GLU A 31 -10.99 8.27 -28.24
CA GLU A 31 -10.37 9.57 -28.55
C GLU A 31 -9.68 10.16 -27.32
N ILE A 32 -10.35 10.14 -26.15
CA ILE A 32 -9.75 10.60 -24.89
C ILE A 32 -8.51 9.79 -24.52
N ALA A 33 -8.51 8.48 -24.81
CA ALA A 33 -7.36 7.63 -24.52
C ALA A 33 -6.18 7.92 -25.44
N ASP A 34 -6.46 8.18 -26.73
CA ASP A 34 -5.45 8.54 -27.72
C ASP A 34 -4.83 9.91 -27.41
N ASP A 35 -5.65 10.90 -27.01
CA ASP A 35 -5.19 12.24 -26.60
C ASP A 35 -4.26 12.20 -25.38
N LEU A 36 -4.51 11.27 -24.45
CA LEU A 36 -3.74 11.09 -23.22
C LEU A 36 -2.59 10.09 -23.35
N ASP A 37 -2.41 9.49 -24.54
CA ASP A 37 -1.49 8.38 -24.77
C ASP A 37 -1.65 7.21 -23.77
N VAL A 38 -2.89 6.93 -23.33
CA VAL A 38 -3.22 5.81 -22.43
C VAL A 38 -4.03 4.74 -23.16
N ASN A 39 -4.13 3.56 -22.55
CA ASN A 39 -5.00 2.53 -23.09
C ASN A 39 -6.47 2.88 -22.84
N LYS A 40 -7.38 2.63 -23.80
CA LYS A 40 -8.84 2.80 -23.62
C LYS A 40 -9.39 2.12 -22.36
N SER A 41 -8.80 1.00 -21.95
CA SER A 41 -9.18 0.28 -20.73
C SER A 41 -8.84 1.06 -19.46
N THR A 42 -7.86 1.96 -19.50
CA THR A 42 -7.52 2.89 -18.41
C THR A 42 -8.65 3.90 -18.24
N ILE A 43 -9.10 4.54 -19.32
CA ILE A 43 -10.25 5.47 -19.31
C ILE A 43 -11.52 4.76 -18.84
N SER A 44 -11.83 3.59 -19.40
CA SER A 44 -13.01 2.81 -18.99
C SER A 44 -13.00 2.46 -17.50
N ARG A 45 -11.85 2.01 -16.96
CA ARG A 45 -11.69 1.70 -15.53
C ARG A 45 -11.78 2.95 -14.65
N GLU A 46 -11.20 4.06 -15.09
CA GLU A 46 -11.30 5.34 -14.40
C GLU A 46 -12.77 5.77 -14.28
N LEU A 47 -13.48 5.87 -15.41
CA LEU A 47 -14.90 6.27 -15.41
C LEU A 47 -15.76 5.32 -14.58
N LYS A 48 -15.56 4.02 -14.69
CA LYS A 48 -16.33 3.03 -13.92
C LYS A 48 -16.14 3.18 -12.40
N ARG A 49 -14.93 3.50 -11.94
CA ARG A 49 -14.59 3.54 -10.51
C ARG A 49 -14.83 4.90 -9.86
N ASN A 50 -14.76 5.98 -10.65
CA ASN A 50 -14.65 7.33 -10.14
C ASN A 50 -15.80 8.27 -10.54
N THR A 51 -16.75 7.79 -11.36
CA THR A 51 -17.98 8.53 -11.69
C THR A 51 -18.95 8.51 -10.50
N GLY A 52 -19.51 9.67 -10.17
CA GLY A 52 -20.52 9.80 -9.12
C GLY A 52 -21.94 9.81 -9.67
N LEU A 53 -22.93 9.97 -8.80
CA LEU A 53 -24.35 10.03 -9.19
C LEU A 53 -24.68 11.20 -10.14
N ARG A 54 -23.85 12.26 -10.14
CA ARG A 54 -24.00 13.44 -10.99
C ARG A 54 -22.98 13.49 -12.13
N GLY A 55 -22.47 12.33 -12.54
CA GLY A 55 -21.48 12.21 -13.61
C GLY A 55 -20.04 12.26 -13.13
N TYR A 56 -19.12 12.37 -14.09
CA TYR A 56 -17.69 12.38 -13.85
C TYR A 56 -17.21 13.77 -13.43
N ARG A 57 -16.44 13.87 -12.34
CA ARG A 57 -15.85 15.13 -11.84
C ARG A 57 -14.41 14.88 -11.40
N PRO A 58 -13.40 15.63 -11.90
CA PRO A 58 -11.99 15.36 -11.63
C PRO A 58 -11.62 15.31 -10.15
N ARG A 59 -12.03 16.33 -9.37
CA ARG A 59 -11.76 16.38 -7.92
C ARG A 59 -12.36 15.20 -7.15
N GLN A 60 -13.58 14.80 -7.51
CA GLN A 60 -14.22 13.64 -6.90
C GLN A 60 -13.45 12.36 -7.25
N ALA A 61 -13.06 12.23 -8.52
CA ALA A 61 -12.31 11.09 -9.01
C ALA A 61 -10.93 10.96 -8.31
N GLN A 62 -10.27 12.08 -8.05
CA GLN A 62 -9.05 12.15 -7.24
C GLN A 62 -9.29 11.63 -5.82
N ILE A 63 -10.28 12.18 -5.11
CA ILE A 63 -10.63 11.77 -3.73
C ILE A 63 -10.98 10.28 -3.66
N LEU A 64 -11.73 9.75 -4.63
CA LEU A 64 -12.07 8.33 -4.71
C LEU A 64 -10.85 7.46 -5.01
N SER A 65 -9.91 7.95 -5.80
CA SER A 65 -8.64 7.26 -6.07
C SER A 65 -7.77 7.20 -4.81
N ASP A 66 -7.61 8.32 -4.11
CA ASP A 66 -6.76 8.40 -2.93
C ASP A 66 -7.34 7.67 -1.74
N SER A 67 -8.65 7.77 -1.50
CA SER A 67 -9.32 6.94 -0.48
C SER A 67 -9.15 5.45 -0.75
N ARG A 68 -9.23 4.99 -2.00
CA ARG A 68 -8.94 3.59 -2.35
C ARG A 68 -7.49 3.21 -2.06
N LYS A 69 -6.51 4.08 -2.35
CA LYS A 69 -5.10 3.82 -1.99
C LYS A 69 -4.91 3.68 -0.49
N LEU A 70 -5.50 4.58 0.30
CA LEU A 70 -5.41 4.56 1.76
C LEU A 70 -6.07 3.31 2.35
N ASN A 71 -7.23 2.92 1.80
CA ASN A 71 -7.98 1.75 2.28
C ASN A 71 -7.45 0.41 1.76
N HIS A 72 -6.55 0.42 0.77
CA HIS A 72 -5.92 -0.81 0.28
C HIS A 72 -5.01 -1.47 1.33
N SER A 73 -4.58 -0.72 2.35
CA SER A 73 -3.81 -1.23 3.47
C SER A 73 -4.66 -1.27 4.74
N SER A 74 -5.78 -2.01 4.75
CA SER A 74 -6.28 -2.46 6.06
C SER A 74 -5.13 -3.23 6.71
N GLN A 75 -4.57 -2.65 7.78
CA GLN A 75 -3.42 -3.24 8.43
C GLN A 75 -3.87 -4.60 8.95
N ARG A 76 -3.35 -5.67 8.35
CA ARG A 76 -3.64 -7.05 8.76
C ARG A 76 -3.36 -7.26 10.25
N ILE A 77 -2.42 -6.48 10.78
CA ILE A 77 -2.00 -6.46 12.18
C ILE A 77 -2.36 -5.09 12.74
N ASN A 78 -3.25 -5.05 13.73
CA ASN A 78 -3.66 -3.80 14.35
C ASN A 78 -2.63 -3.32 15.39
N LYS A 79 -2.81 -2.10 15.90
CA LYS A 79 -1.90 -1.52 16.89
C LYS A 79 -1.79 -2.36 18.16
N GLN A 80 -2.90 -2.87 18.71
CA GLN A 80 -2.90 -3.67 19.93
C GLN A 80 -2.08 -4.96 19.78
N GLN A 81 -2.10 -5.57 18.60
CA GLN A 81 -1.29 -6.74 18.29
C GLN A 81 0.21 -6.40 18.22
N TRP A 82 0.57 -5.21 17.72
CA TRP A 82 1.95 -4.73 17.75
C TRP A 82 2.42 -4.38 19.16
N ASP A 83 1.59 -3.69 19.95
CA ASP A 83 1.89 -3.38 21.35
C ASP A 83 2.25 -4.68 22.11
N ARG A 84 1.53 -5.77 21.82
CA ARG A 84 1.81 -7.08 22.41
C ARG A 84 3.11 -7.72 21.94
N VAL A 85 3.44 -7.59 20.65
CA VAL A 85 4.72 -8.04 20.11
C VAL A 85 5.86 -7.29 20.82
N GLU A 86 5.74 -5.97 20.94
CA GLU A 86 6.75 -5.12 21.59
C GLU A 86 6.93 -5.47 23.06
N ASP A 87 5.85 -5.69 23.81
CA ASP A 87 5.87 -6.18 25.20
C ASP A 87 6.69 -7.47 25.39
N LEU A 88 6.57 -8.41 24.44
CA LEU A 88 7.26 -9.70 24.49
C LEU A 88 8.71 -9.58 24.06
N ILE A 89 8.99 -8.80 23.00
CA ILE A 89 10.35 -8.50 22.58
C ILE A 89 11.11 -7.78 23.69
N GLY A 90 10.50 -6.79 24.36
CA GLY A 90 11.11 -6.10 25.51
C GLY A 90 11.40 -6.98 26.72
N LYS A 91 10.84 -8.20 26.76
CA LYS A 91 11.14 -9.25 27.76
C LYS A 91 12.20 -10.24 27.26
N ASP A 92 12.94 -9.88 26.22
CA ASP A 92 13.98 -10.68 25.56
C ASP A 92 13.48 -11.99 24.92
N TRP A 93 12.21 -12.02 24.51
CA TRP A 93 11.68 -13.13 23.70
C TRP A 93 12.18 -13.00 22.27
N SER A 94 12.59 -14.11 21.66
CA SER A 94 12.92 -14.12 20.22
C SER A 94 11.65 -13.95 19.37
N PRO A 95 11.75 -13.37 18.15
CA PRO A 95 10.62 -13.25 17.23
C PRO A 95 9.87 -14.57 16.98
N GLU A 96 10.57 -15.70 16.96
CA GLU A 96 10.01 -17.05 16.81
C GLU A 96 9.21 -17.47 18.04
N GLN A 97 9.71 -17.16 19.25
CA GLN A 97 8.99 -17.41 20.50
C GLN A 97 7.76 -16.52 20.63
N THR A 98 7.89 -15.23 20.32
CA THR A 98 6.78 -14.27 20.33
C THR A 98 5.67 -14.70 19.38
N SER A 99 6.01 -15.03 18.12
CA SER A 99 5.07 -15.55 17.13
C SER A 99 4.33 -16.80 17.61
N SER A 100 5.06 -17.76 18.17
CA SER A 100 4.49 -19.03 18.64
C SER A 100 3.61 -18.85 19.87
N TRP A 101 4.04 -18.02 20.82
CA TRP A 101 3.33 -17.78 22.07
C TRP A 101 2.02 -17.01 21.84
N LEU A 102 2.05 -15.99 20.98
CA LEU A 102 0.86 -15.23 20.57
C LEU A 102 -0.17 -16.10 19.88
N ALA A 103 0.27 -17.01 19.00
CA ALA A 103 -0.62 -17.93 18.31
C ALA A 103 -1.29 -18.93 19.28
N LEU A 104 -0.58 -19.38 20.31
CA LEU A 104 -1.07 -20.38 21.27
C LEU A 104 -1.95 -19.79 22.37
N ASN A 105 -1.66 -18.58 22.86
CA ASN A 105 -2.30 -18.03 24.06
C ASN A 105 -3.31 -16.92 23.76
N GLU A 106 -3.17 -16.22 22.65
CA GLU A 106 -3.96 -15.01 22.35
C GLU A 106 -4.65 -15.08 20.97
N ASP A 107 -4.53 -16.21 20.24
CA ASP A 107 -5.01 -16.41 18.86
C ASP A 107 -4.53 -15.32 17.87
N ILE A 108 -3.41 -14.65 18.18
CA ILE A 108 -2.78 -13.65 17.32
C ILE A 108 -1.76 -14.33 16.42
N LYS A 109 -2.03 -14.36 15.11
CA LYS A 109 -1.20 -15.04 14.10
C LYS A 109 -0.34 -14.05 13.32
N ILE A 110 0.88 -13.84 13.80
CA ILE A 110 1.91 -12.99 13.16
C ILE A 110 3.12 -13.85 12.83
N SER A 111 3.63 -13.77 11.61
CA SER A 111 4.88 -14.45 11.23
C SER A 111 6.08 -13.82 11.95
N HIS A 112 7.00 -14.64 12.45
CA HIS A 112 8.26 -14.16 13.02
C HIS A 112 9.05 -13.28 12.04
N GLU A 113 8.94 -13.51 10.72
CA GLU A 113 9.55 -12.65 9.69
C GLU A 113 8.96 -11.23 9.69
N TRP A 114 7.65 -11.10 9.90
CA TRP A 114 7.00 -9.79 10.03
C TRP A 114 7.44 -9.07 11.31
N ILE A 115 7.66 -9.82 12.39
CA ILE A 115 8.24 -9.27 13.64
C ILE A 115 9.67 -8.77 13.37
N TYR A 116 10.50 -9.52 12.64
CA TYR A 116 11.83 -9.04 12.23
C TYR A 116 11.76 -7.76 11.40
N LEU A 117 10.85 -7.70 10.40
CA LEU A 117 10.66 -6.50 9.59
C LEU A 117 10.24 -5.29 10.42
N HIS A 118 9.35 -5.48 11.40
CA HIS A 118 8.94 -4.44 12.35
C HIS A 118 10.12 -3.93 13.17
N ILE A 119 10.89 -4.82 13.77
CA ILE A 119 12.09 -4.47 14.55
C ILE A 119 13.12 -3.72 13.69
N TYR A 120 13.29 -4.10 12.42
CA TYR A 120 14.19 -3.37 11.51
C TYR A 120 13.66 -2.01 11.08
N GLN A 121 12.34 -1.83 11.00
CA GLN A 121 11.73 -0.52 10.74
C GLN A 121 11.90 0.38 11.96
N ASP A 122 11.60 -0.12 13.16
CA ASP A 122 11.83 0.54 14.43
C ASP A 122 13.29 1.02 14.57
N LYS A 123 14.24 0.12 14.32
CA LYS A 123 15.67 0.47 14.28
C LYS A 123 16.01 1.60 13.30
N LYS A 124 15.38 1.64 12.12
CA LYS A 124 15.64 2.68 11.11
C LYS A 124 15.15 4.06 11.55
N ILE A 125 14.09 4.11 12.36
CA ILE A 125 13.56 5.35 12.92
C ILE A 125 14.18 5.72 14.28
N GLY A 126 15.13 4.91 14.77
CA GLY A 126 15.89 5.17 15.99
C GLY A 126 15.39 4.46 17.25
N GLY A 127 14.50 3.47 17.11
CA GLY A 127 14.01 2.66 18.23
C GLY A 127 14.98 1.56 18.67
N ASP A 128 14.68 0.97 19.82
CA ASP A 128 15.53 0.09 20.62
C ASP A 128 15.09 -1.39 20.61
N LEU A 129 14.00 -1.75 19.93
CA LEU A 129 13.51 -3.15 19.91
C LEU A 129 14.58 -4.15 19.43
N HIS A 130 15.49 -3.69 18.58
CA HIS A 130 16.57 -4.50 18.04
C HIS A 130 17.63 -4.87 19.08
N GLU A 131 17.71 -4.16 20.20
CA GLU A 131 18.65 -4.43 21.28
C GLU A 131 18.29 -5.72 22.04
N HIS A 132 17.01 -6.07 22.07
CA HIS A 132 16.49 -7.29 22.70
C HIS A 132 16.76 -8.57 21.88
N LEU A 133 17.27 -8.45 20.65
CA LEU A 133 17.63 -9.61 19.84
C LEU A 133 18.94 -10.24 20.31
N ARG A 134 18.93 -11.56 20.57
CA ARG A 134 20.11 -12.34 21.00
C ARG A 134 21.33 -12.23 20.08
N CYS A 135 21.11 -11.96 18.80
CA CYS A 135 22.17 -11.94 17.78
C CYS A 135 22.59 -10.51 17.40
N GLN A 136 23.22 -9.80 18.34
CA GLN A 136 23.86 -8.50 18.02
C GLN A 136 25.28 -8.63 17.42
N LYS A 137 25.82 -9.85 17.33
CA LYS A 137 27.24 -10.04 16.97
C LYS A 137 27.48 -9.71 15.50
N LYS A 138 28.47 -8.85 15.23
CA LYS A 138 28.99 -8.62 13.87
C LYS A 138 29.37 -9.96 13.24
N ARG A 139 28.70 -10.31 12.14
CA ARG A 139 29.06 -11.48 11.34
C ARG A 139 30.50 -11.30 10.84
N ARG A 140 31.44 -12.12 11.34
CA ARG A 140 32.80 -12.18 10.79
C ARG A 140 32.72 -12.74 9.37
N LYS A 141 33.31 -12.02 8.40
CA LYS A 141 33.59 -12.60 7.07
C LYS A 141 34.51 -13.80 7.27
N ARG A 142 34.16 -14.92 6.66
CA ARG A 142 35.06 -16.06 6.47
C ARG A 142 35.88 -15.81 5.22
#